data_AF-A0A7D9LPA6-F1
#
_entry.id   AF-A0A7D9LPA6-F1
#
_cell.length_a   1.000
_cell.length_b   1.000
_cell.length_c   1.000
_cell.angle_alpha   90.00
_cell.angle_beta   90.00
_cell.angle_gamma   90.00
#
_symmetry.space_group_name_H-M   'P 1'
#
loop_
_entity.id
_entity.type
_entity.pdbx_description
1 polymer ?
#
loop_
_entity_poly.entity_id
_entity_poly.type
_entity_poly.pdbx_seq_one_letter_code
_entity_poly.pdbx_strand_id
1 'polypeptide(L)'
;MIFFFCMIIFQKFFKCNLGQHLNHTDRTGRLKLLICTEKIKGVPQWRFVDGSPTLGEIFNPARDCSDIVDQLPEAEDGFYWIVLPKGRKHKIWCDVNTDGGGFALVGMKDSPVSWAVPSNSTPVDPQGPTHWSSDLGDVKVLDFRVQFSTDKSFEGTKADWFYRLNPQREFGNIFSVNKGCPYLQAGIGNFEFVKDLLTQSMLTNNFKCSKFGPHTHHLLGWGKMNYCLRNPCKNGYATLDVINLQYDNFNLQYDSYSAVSSFSGMNHNSTAFVGCDHGK
;
A
#
# COMPACT_ATOMS: atom_id res chain seq x y z
N MET A 1 7.22 23.26 -11.73
CA MET A 1 6.36 23.48 -12.93
C MET A 1 5.56 22.23 -13.35
N ILE A 2 5.18 21.33 -12.43
CA ILE A 2 4.60 20.01 -12.79
C ILE A 2 3.05 19.99 -12.68
N PHE A 3 2.49 20.57 -11.62
CA PHE A 3 1.04 20.60 -11.36
C PHE A 3 0.20 21.17 -12.52
N PHE A 4 0.67 22.23 -13.18
CA PHE A 4 -0.06 22.85 -14.30
C PHE A 4 -0.24 21.91 -15.50
N PHE A 5 0.80 21.15 -15.86
CA PHE A 5 0.72 20.18 -16.96
C PHE A 5 -0.26 19.05 -16.66
N CYS A 6 -0.22 18.52 -15.43
CA CYS A 6 -1.17 17.51 -14.96
C CYS A 6 -2.61 18.02 -15.08
N MET A 7 -2.90 19.24 -14.61
CA MET A 7 -4.25 19.80 -14.63
C MET A 7 -4.79 20.02 -16.06
N ILE A 8 -3.94 20.46 -17.01
CA ILE A 8 -4.31 20.62 -18.43
C ILE A 8 -4.61 19.27 -19.10
N ILE A 9 -3.80 18.24 -18.82
CA ILE A 9 -4.04 16.88 -19.32
C ILE A 9 -5.36 16.32 -18.74
N PHE A 10 -5.58 16.48 -17.43
CA PHE A 10 -6.79 16.02 -16.76
C PHE A 10 -8.06 16.63 -17.37
N GLN A 11 -8.06 17.95 -17.65
CA GLN A 11 -9.22 18.64 -18.25
C GLN A 11 -9.61 18.12 -19.65
N LYS A 12 -8.66 17.61 -20.46
CA LYS A 12 -8.98 17.08 -21.80
C LYS A 12 -9.93 15.88 -21.75
N PHE A 13 -9.83 15.03 -20.74
CA PHE A 13 -10.63 13.80 -20.70
C PHE A 13 -12.11 14.03 -20.36
N PHE A 14 -12.45 15.12 -19.66
CA PHE A 14 -13.84 15.48 -19.34
C PHE A 14 -14.58 16.14 -20.52
N LYS A 15 -13.88 16.53 -21.59
CA LYS A 15 -14.47 17.16 -22.78
C LYS A 15 -14.08 16.38 -24.04
N CYS A 16 -15.03 15.63 -24.58
CA CYS A 16 -14.90 15.05 -25.91
C CYS A 16 -15.96 15.58 -26.88
N ASN A 17 -15.63 15.57 -28.16
CA ASN A 17 -16.58 15.49 -29.26
C ASN A 17 -16.54 14.07 -29.85
N LEU A 18 -17.65 13.59 -30.42
CA LEU A 18 -17.71 12.26 -31.03
C LEU A 18 -16.69 12.14 -32.18
N GLY A 19 -15.90 11.07 -32.21
CA GLY A 19 -14.83 10.89 -33.20
C GLY A 19 -13.58 11.76 -32.97
N GLN A 20 -13.56 12.59 -31.91
CA GLN A 20 -12.34 13.30 -31.51
C GLN A 20 -11.27 12.29 -31.11
N HIS A 21 -10.08 12.46 -31.67
CA HIS A 21 -8.89 11.69 -31.33
C HIS A 21 -7.86 12.55 -30.57
N LEU A 22 -7.04 11.91 -29.74
CA LEU A 22 -5.88 12.55 -29.12
C LEU A 22 -4.78 11.53 -28.80
N ASN A 23 -3.53 11.99 -28.82
CA ASN A 23 -2.39 11.21 -28.37
C ASN A 23 -2.34 11.21 -26.83
N HIS A 24 -2.20 10.03 -26.23
CA HIS A 24 -2.10 9.82 -24.79
C HIS A 24 -0.93 8.89 -24.48
N THR A 25 -0.22 9.14 -23.39
CA THR A 25 0.78 8.22 -22.85
C THR A 25 0.08 7.36 -21.80
N ASP A 26 -0.06 6.06 -22.09
CA ASP A 26 -0.78 5.12 -21.24
C ASP A 26 -0.11 4.89 -19.87
N ARG A 27 -0.76 4.12 -19.00
CA ARG A 27 -0.28 3.78 -17.65
C ARG A 27 1.11 3.13 -17.64
N THR A 28 1.51 2.48 -18.74
CA THR A 28 2.80 1.80 -18.94
C THR A 28 3.88 2.70 -19.54
N GLY A 29 3.53 3.91 -19.98
CA GLY A 29 4.44 4.86 -20.63
C GLY A 29 4.46 4.78 -22.16
N ARG A 30 3.61 3.96 -22.79
CA ARG A 30 3.55 3.83 -24.26
C ARG A 30 2.63 4.90 -24.86
N LEU A 31 3.03 5.46 -26.00
CA LEU A 31 2.22 6.44 -26.72
C LEU A 31 1.12 5.71 -27.52
N LYS A 32 -0.15 6.02 -27.22
CA LYS A 32 -1.32 5.46 -27.89
C LYS A 32 -2.24 6.56 -28.43
N LEU A 33 -3.03 6.20 -29.44
CA LEU A 33 -4.11 7.03 -29.96
C LEU A 33 -5.42 6.67 -29.25
N LEU A 34 -6.02 7.65 -28.57
CA LEU A 34 -7.37 7.55 -28.03
C LEU A 34 -8.38 8.14 -29.01
N ILE A 35 -9.57 7.56 -29.05
CA ILE A 35 -10.76 8.08 -29.73
C ILE A 35 -11.94 8.16 -28.75
N CYS A 36 -12.73 9.23 -28.81
CA CYS A 36 -14.00 9.28 -28.08
C CYS A 36 -15.12 8.65 -28.91
N THR A 37 -15.67 7.56 -28.38
CA THR A 37 -16.65 6.70 -29.10
C THR A 37 -18.11 7.09 -28.84
N GLU A 38 -18.41 7.67 -27.68
CA GLU A 38 -19.77 8.00 -27.23
C GLU A 38 -19.75 8.83 -25.93
N LYS A 39 -20.94 9.21 -25.41
CA LYS A 39 -21.10 9.87 -24.10
C LYS A 39 -22.23 9.20 -23.29
N ILE A 40 -21.89 8.29 -22.40
CA ILE A 40 -22.86 7.62 -21.53
C ILE A 40 -23.19 8.57 -20.36
N LYS A 41 -24.46 8.99 -20.24
CA LYS A 41 -24.94 9.95 -19.21
C LYS A 41 -24.09 11.23 -19.14
N GLY A 42 -23.57 11.69 -20.29
CA GLY A 42 -22.69 12.86 -20.40
C GLY A 42 -21.20 12.58 -20.18
N VAL A 43 -20.81 11.41 -19.64
CA VAL A 43 -19.41 11.02 -19.40
C VAL A 43 -18.77 10.52 -20.71
N PRO A 44 -17.67 11.15 -21.19
CA PRO A 44 -16.94 10.69 -22.37
C PRO A 44 -16.44 9.26 -22.26
N GLN A 45 -16.71 8.45 -23.28
CA GLN A 45 -16.17 7.09 -23.40
C GLN A 45 -14.97 7.08 -24.35
N TRP A 46 -13.78 7.18 -23.77
CA TRP A 46 -12.51 7.08 -24.48
C TRP A 46 -12.09 5.62 -24.62
N ARG A 47 -11.71 5.21 -25.83
CA ARG A 47 -11.15 3.88 -26.15
C ARG A 47 -9.83 4.05 -26.88
N PHE A 48 -8.89 3.12 -26.70
CA PHE A 48 -7.70 3.06 -27.55
C PHE A 48 -8.06 2.52 -28.93
N VAL A 49 -7.44 3.07 -29.98
CA VAL A 49 -7.71 2.68 -31.38
C VAL A 49 -7.17 1.27 -31.70
N ASP A 50 -6.21 0.76 -30.92
CA ASP A 50 -5.71 -0.62 -31.00
C ASP A 50 -6.63 -1.66 -30.34
N GLY A 51 -7.77 -1.25 -29.79
CA GLY A 51 -8.72 -2.12 -29.09
C GLY A 51 -8.32 -2.53 -27.66
N SER A 52 -7.15 -2.09 -27.17
CA SER A 52 -6.69 -2.44 -25.82
C SER A 52 -7.57 -1.86 -24.71
N PRO A 53 -7.66 -2.55 -23.55
CA PRO A 53 -8.51 -2.12 -22.44
C PRO A 53 -8.06 -0.78 -21.86
N THR A 54 -9.02 0.03 -21.43
CA THR A 54 -8.78 1.34 -20.80
C THR A 54 -9.02 1.35 -19.29
N LEU A 55 -9.48 0.25 -18.69
CA LEU A 55 -9.68 0.18 -17.24
C LEU A 55 -8.33 0.33 -16.51
N GLY A 56 -8.31 1.22 -15.52
CA GLY A 56 -7.08 1.62 -14.83
C GLY A 56 -6.27 2.70 -15.56
N GLU A 57 -6.83 3.36 -16.57
CA GLU A 57 -6.27 4.61 -17.11
C GLU A 57 -6.74 5.84 -16.32
N ILE A 58 -6.01 6.95 -16.45
CA ILE A 58 -6.34 8.21 -15.75
C ILE A 58 -7.76 8.73 -16.06
N PHE A 59 -8.28 8.41 -17.24
CA PHE A 59 -9.63 8.78 -17.66
C PHE A 59 -10.69 7.75 -17.26
N ASN A 60 -10.35 6.45 -17.30
CA ASN A 60 -11.21 5.32 -16.89
C ASN A 60 -10.57 4.51 -15.73
N PRO A 61 -10.47 5.09 -14.52
CA PRO A 61 -9.83 4.43 -13.39
C PRO A 61 -10.69 3.29 -12.83
N ALA A 62 -10.05 2.27 -12.29
CA ALA A 62 -10.73 1.20 -11.56
C ALA A 62 -11.15 1.65 -10.16
N ARG A 63 -11.98 0.85 -9.48
CA ARG A 63 -12.33 1.03 -8.07
C ARG A 63 -11.10 0.82 -7.17
N ASP A 64 -10.42 -0.30 -7.35
CA ASP A 64 -9.27 -0.79 -6.59
C ASP A 64 -8.46 -1.79 -7.45
N CYS A 65 -7.48 -2.48 -6.87
CA CYS A 65 -6.69 -3.48 -7.60
C CYS A 65 -7.46 -4.81 -7.84
N SER A 66 -8.47 -5.18 -7.03
CA SER A 66 -9.26 -6.39 -7.32
C SER A 66 -10.19 -6.15 -8.51
N ASP A 67 -10.72 -4.92 -8.65
CA ASP A 67 -11.50 -4.47 -9.82
C ASP A 67 -10.72 -4.57 -11.14
N ILE A 68 -9.39 -4.58 -11.10
CA ILE A 68 -8.53 -4.90 -12.26
C ILE A 68 -8.57 -6.40 -12.55
N VAL A 69 -8.33 -7.26 -11.55
CA VAL A 69 -8.37 -8.73 -11.72
C VAL A 69 -9.74 -9.21 -12.18
N ASP A 70 -10.81 -8.72 -11.56
CA ASP A 70 -12.21 -9.08 -11.82
C ASP A 70 -12.63 -8.80 -13.28
N GLN A 71 -12.01 -7.80 -13.94
CA GLN A 71 -12.42 -7.29 -15.25
C GLN A 71 -11.38 -7.46 -16.36
N LEU A 72 -10.10 -7.68 -16.04
CA LEU A 72 -8.99 -7.85 -16.99
C LEU A 72 -8.20 -9.14 -16.69
N PRO A 73 -8.63 -10.31 -17.19
CA PRO A 73 -7.93 -11.58 -16.99
C PRO A 73 -6.50 -11.63 -17.58
N GLU A 74 -6.17 -10.70 -18.48
CA GLU A 74 -4.83 -10.53 -19.09
C GLU A 74 -4.07 -9.35 -18.47
N ALA A 75 -4.34 -9.01 -17.20
CA ALA A 75 -3.63 -7.96 -16.48
C ALA A 75 -2.20 -8.38 -16.11
N GLU A 76 -1.24 -7.49 -16.33
CA GLU A 76 0.15 -7.61 -15.86
C GLU A 76 0.36 -6.76 -14.60
N ASP A 77 1.21 -7.23 -13.68
CA ASP A 77 1.62 -6.45 -12.51
C ASP A 77 2.20 -5.09 -12.93
N GLY A 78 1.85 -4.02 -12.22
CA GLY A 78 2.28 -2.69 -12.62
C GLY A 78 1.37 -1.57 -12.16
N PHE A 79 1.55 -0.40 -12.77
CA PHE A 79 0.78 0.78 -12.38
C PHE A 79 -0.60 0.85 -13.04
N TYR A 80 -1.60 1.13 -12.22
CA TYR A 80 -2.99 1.39 -12.59
C TYR A 80 -3.50 2.66 -11.90
N TRP A 81 -4.52 3.30 -12.45
CA TRP A 81 -5.26 4.40 -11.80
C TRP A 81 -6.50 3.88 -11.10
N ILE A 82 -6.64 4.19 -9.81
CA ILE A 82 -7.79 3.81 -8.98
C ILE A 82 -8.53 5.03 -8.41
N VAL A 83 -9.76 4.84 -7.95
CA VAL A 83 -10.59 5.87 -7.31
C VAL A 83 -10.57 5.71 -5.79
N LEU A 84 -9.78 6.55 -5.12
CA LEU A 84 -9.73 6.61 -3.66
C LEU A 84 -11.00 7.24 -3.05
N PRO A 85 -11.27 7.04 -1.75
CA PRO A 85 -12.36 7.69 -1.04
C PRO A 85 -12.47 9.20 -1.32
N LYS A 86 -13.71 9.71 -1.35
CA LYS A 86 -14.07 11.06 -1.81
C LYS A 86 -13.87 11.29 -3.34
N GLY A 87 -13.70 10.23 -4.14
CA GLY A 87 -13.69 10.29 -5.61
C GLY A 87 -12.35 10.69 -6.22
N ARG A 88 -11.26 10.58 -5.46
CA ARG A 88 -9.93 11.09 -5.84
C ARG A 88 -9.16 10.05 -6.65
N LYS A 89 -8.85 10.35 -7.92
CA LYS A 89 -8.00 9.48 -8.74
C LYS A 89 -6.55 9.49 -8.23
N HIS A 90 -5.93 8.32 -8.11
CA HIS A 90 -4.52 8.15 -7.73
C HIS A 90 -3.91 7.00 -8.55
N LYS A 91 -2.62 7.08 -8.90
CA LYS A 91 -1.91 5.99 -9.58
C LYS A 91 -1.27 5.11 -8.52
N ILE A 92 -1.44 3.79 -8.61
CA ILE A 92 -0.92 2.82 -7.64
C ILE A 92 -0.29 1.65 -8.39
N TRP A 93 0.69 0.98 -7.79
CA TRP A 93 1.18 -0.29 -8.29
C TRP A 93 0.30 -1.43 -7.73
N CYS A 94 -0.24 -2.26 -8.62
CA CYS A 94 -1.03 -3.45 -8.28
C CYS A 94 -0.23 -4.71 -8.61
N ASP A 95 -0.26 -5.67 -7.69
CA ASP A 95 -0.03 -7.09 -7.99
C ASP A 95 -1.39 -7.70 -8.34
N VAL A 96 -1.47 -8.34 -9.50
CA VAL A 96 -2.68 -8.94 -10.07
C VAL A 96 -2.55 -10.46 -10.24
N ASN A 97 -1.48 -11.06 -9.70
CA ASN A 97 -1.11 -12.46 -9.90
C ASN A 97 -0.99 -13.26 -8.60
N THR A 98 -0.32 -12.73 -7.57
CA THR A 98 0.01 -13.47 -6.35
C THR A 98 -1.26 -13.80 -5.56
N ASP A 99 -1.47 -15.08 -5.26
CA ASP A 99 -2.62 -15.60 -4.50
C ASP A 99 -4.01 -15.17 -5.04
N GLY A 100 -4.12 -14.98 -6.36
CA GLY A 100 -5.31 -14.45 -7.02
C GLY A 100 -5.30 -12.93 -7.24
N GLY A 101 -4.23 -12.25 -6.81
CA GLY A 101 -3.99 -10.84 -7.10
C GLY A 101 -4.88 -9.86 -6.33
N GLY A 102 -4.93 -8.63 -6.83
CA GLY A 102 -5.74 -7.55 -6.26
C GLY A 102 -5.04 -6.77 -5.14
N PHE A 103 -3.73 -6.96 -4.94
CA PHE A 103 -2.98 -6.29 -3.88
C PHE A 103 -2.48 -4.92 -4.33
N ALA A 104 -2.74 -3.92 -3.49
CA ALA A 104 -2.25 -2.56 -3.63
C ALA A 104 -0.90 -2.40 -2.90
N LEU A 105 0.16 -1.93 -3.58
CA LEU A 105 1.44 -1.65 -2.94
C LEU A 105 1.36 -0.35 -2.12
N VAL A 106 1.35 -0.49 -0.80
CA VAL A 106 1.19 0.63 0.16
C VAL A 106 2.50 1.20 0.71
N GLY A 107 3.62 0.49 0.54
CA GLY A 107 4.95 0.95 0.94
C GLY A 107 6.05 -0.03 0.53
N MET A 108 7.26 0.49 0.33
CA MET A 108 8.45 -0.29 -0.04
C MET A 108 9.64 0.22 0.77
N LYS A 109 10.53 -0.68 1.20
CA LYS A 109 11.81 -0.33 1.83
C LYS A 109 12.92 -1.32 1.48
N ASP A 110 14.13 -0.81 1.30
CA ASP A 110 15.38 -1.59 1.14
C ASP A 110 16.26 -1.65 2.41
N SER A 111 15.89 -0.91 3.47
CA SER A 111 16.54 -0.95 4.78
C SER A 111 15.76 -1.83 5.77
N PRO A 112 16.40 -2.46 6.77
CA PRO A 112 15.68 -3.08 7.89
C PRO A 112 14.78 -2.08 8.62
N VAL A 113 15.35 -0.96 9.05
CA VAL A 113 14.73 0.11 9.87
C VAL A 113 13.44 0.66 9.23
N SER A 114 12.28 0.55 9.88
CA SER A 114 11.05 1.22 9.40
C SER A 114 10.82 2.62 9.92
N TRP A 115 11.28 2.95 11.13
CA TRP A 115 10.89 4.20 11.79
C TRP A 115 11.44 5.49 11.16
N ALA A 116 12.46 5.36 10.30
CA ALA A 116 12.98 6.42 9.44
C ALA A 116 12.36 6.44 8.02
N VAL A 117 11.54 5.46 7.63
CA VAL A 117 10.93 5.39 6.29
C VAL A 117 9.91 6.52 6.14
N PRO A 118 10.07 7.43 5.15
CA PRO A 118 9.18 8.55 4.97
C PRO A 118 7.81 8.12 4.46
N SER A 119 6.81 8.98 4.60
CA SER A 119 5.52 8.85 3.92
C SER A 119 5.23 10.07 3.05
N ASN A 120 4.56 9.86 1.92
CA ASN A 120 4.26 10.91 0.95
C ASN A 120 3.07 10.51 0.04
N SER A 121 2.71 11.40 -0.90
CA SER A 121 1.66 11.17 -1.89
C SER A 121 2.16 10.75 -3.28
N THR A 122 3.40 10.27 -3.42
CA THR A 122 3.82 9.62 -4.67
C THR A 122 3.30 8.18 -4.73
N PRO A 123 3.03 7.63 -5.91
CA PRO A 123 2.82 6.19 -6.07
C PRO A 123 4.04 5.43 -5.55
N VAL A 124 3.82 4.36 -4.78
CA VAL A 124 4.90 3.46 -4.37
C VAL A 124 5.29 2.60 -5.59
N ASP A 125 6.58 2.42 -5.78
CA ASP A 125 7.18 1.62 -6.86
C ASP A 125 8.06 0.52 -6.22
N PRO A 126 7.91 -0.77 -6.60
CA PRO A 126 8.71 -1.84 -6.02
C PRO A 126 10.23 -1.72 -6.30
N GLN A 127 10.62 -0.97 -7.33
CA GLN A 127 12.02 -0.70 -7.70
C GLN A 127 12.45 0.75 -7.43
N GLY A 128 11.55 1.58 -6.88
CA GLY A 128 11.77 3.01 -6.66
C GLY A 128 12.52 3.37 -5.35
N PRO A 129 12.29 4.57 -4.80
CA PRO A 129 12.83 4.98 -3.50
C PRO A 129 11.98 4.42 -2.34
N THR A 130 12.64 4.16 -1.22
CA THR A 130 12.01 3.69 0.03
C THR A 130 11.03 4.72 0.62
N HIS A 131 9.73 4.41 0.63
CA HIS A 131 8.67 5.20 1.29
C HIS A 131 7.35 4.42 1.51
N TRP A 132 6.48 4.95 2.37
CA TRP A 132 5.06 4.60 2.49
C TRP A 132 4.18 5.57 1.68
N SER A 133 3.00 5.12 1.24
CA SER A 133 1.95 6.02 0.75
C SER A 133 1.13 6.60 1.91
N SER A 134 1.11 7.91 2.05
CA SER A 134 0.17 8.64 2.91
C SER A 134 -1.20 8.82 2.25
N ASP A 135 -1.31 8.55 0.94
CA ASP A 135 -2.53 8.78 0.16
C ASP A 135 -3.61 7.71 0.36
N LEU A 136 -3.21 6.53 0.84
CA LEU A 136 -4.05 5.35 1.01
C LEU A 136 -4.61 5.19 2.44
N GLY A 137 -4.29 6.09 3.38
CA GLY A 137 -4.63 5.94 4.79
C GLY A 137 -6.13 5.87 5.13
N ASP A 138 -7.02 6.31 4.23
CA ASP A 138 -8.48 6.19 4.35
C ASP A 138 -9.05 4.93 3.64
N VAL A 139 -8.23 4.18 2.91
CA VAL A 139 -8.64 2.92 2.24
C VAL A 139 -8.89 1.85 3.28
N LYS A 140 -9.97 1.08 3.12
CA LYS A 140 -10.28 -0.08 3.97
C LYS A 140 -9.44 -1.28 3.51
N VAL A 141 -8.67 -1.81 4.44
CA VAL A 141 -7.85 -3.02 4.31
C VAL A 141 -8.60 -4.16 4.97
N LEU A 142 -8.90 -5.21 4.21
CA LEU A 142 -9.32 -6.52 4.71
C LEU A 142 -8.11 -7.47 4.77
N ASP A 143 -7.24 -7.39 3.77
CA ASP A 143 -6.08 -8.26 3.59
C ASP A 143 -4.80 -7.44 3.55
N PHE A 144 -3.78 -7.89 4.28
CA PHE A 144 -2.47 -7.24 4.33
C PHE A 144 -1.39 -8.27 3.99
N ARG A 145 -0.48 -7.94 3.07
CA ARG A 145 0.60 -8.82 2.62
C ARG A 145 1.96 -8.17 2.87
N VAL A 146 2.96 -8.95 3.26
CA VAL A 146 4.34 -8.48 3.41
C VAL A 146 5.33 -9.51 2.86
N GLN A 147 6.17 -9.07 1.94
CA GLN A 147 7.18 -9.86 1.25
C GLN A 147 8.61 -9.44 1.65
N PHE A 148 9.53 -10.40 1.65
CA PHE A 148 10.94 -10.24 2.05
C PHE A 148 11.86 -10.81 1.00
N SER A 149 12.65 -9.99 0.31
CA SER A 149 13.73 -10.48 -0.55
C SER A 149 15.12 -10.09 -0.04
N THR A 150 16.11 -10.85 -0.49
CA THR A 150 17.55 -10.54 -0.36
C THR A 150 18.05 -9.55 -1.41
N ASP A 151 17.19 -9.15 -2.35
CA ASP A 151 17.53 -8.50 -3.62
C ASP A 151 16.36 -7.65 -4.13
N LYS A 152 16.62 -6.83 -5.16
CA LYS A 152 15.63 -5.92 -5.77
C LYS A 152 14.87 -6.50 -6.96
N SER A 153 15.16 -7.74 -7.38
CA SER A 153 14.36 -8.48 -8.37
C SER A 153 13.25 -9.32 -7.73
N PHE A 154 13.29 -9.49 -6.40
CA PHE A 154 12.38 -10.34 -5.61
C PHE A 154 12.52 -11.85 -5.87
N GLU A 155 13.49 -12.25 -6.70
CA GLU A 155 13.79 -13.66 -7.01
C GLU A 155 14.29 -14.41 -5.77
N GLY A 156 15.05 -13.74 -4.90
CA GLY A 156 15.50 -14.30 -3.63
C GLY A 156 14.52 -14.09 -2.48
N THR A 157 13.21 -14.06 -2.73
CA THR A 157 12.21 -13.98 -1.66
C THR A 157 12.41 -15.09 -0.62
N LYS A 158 12.44 -14.72 0.67
CA LYS A 158 12.67 -15.62 1.83
C LYS A 158 11.42 -15.82 2.69
N ALA A 159 10.46 -14.92 2.59
CA ALA A 159 9.13 -15.04 3.18
C ALA A 159 8.16 -14.17 2.37
N ASP A 160 6.91 -14.60 2.25
CA ASP A 160 5.81 -13.81 1.71
C ASP A 160 4.53 -14.18 2.46
N TRP A 161 4.04 -13.27 3.30
CA TRP A 161 3.03 -13.57 4.30
C TRP A 161 1.77 -12.77 4.10
N PHE A 162 0.65 -13.48 4.01
CA PHE A 162 -0.70 -12.94 3.88
C PHE A 162 -1.44 -12.98 5.22
N TYR A 163 -2.11 -11.88 5.56
CA TYR A 163 -2.79 -11.66 6.82
C TYR A 163 -4.24 -11.21 6.60
N ARG A 164 -5.19 -12.06 6.98
CA ARG A 164 -6.63 -11.78 6.93
C ARG A 164 -7.06 -11.01 8.18
N LEU A 165 -7.59 -9.79 8.04
CA LEU A 165 -8.03 -8.95 9.16
C LEU A 165 -9.50 -9.18 9.52
N ASN A 166 -9.82 -9.34 10.80
CA ASN A 166 -11.20 -9.51 11.26
C ASN A 166 -11.54 -8.52 12.40
N PRO A 167 -12.25 -7.41 12.14
CA PRO A 167 -12.76 -6.94 10.85
C PRO A 167 -11.71 -6.14 10.04
N GLN A 168 -12.12 -5.78 8.81
CA GLN A 168 -11.49 -4.72 8.00
C GLN A 168 -11.30 -3.41 8.78
N ARG A 169 -10.25 -2.65 8.44
CA ARG A 169 -9.90 -1.36 9.06
C ARG A 169 -9.26 -0.42 8.05
N GLU A 170 -9.19 0.87 8.37
CA GLU A 170 -8.46 1.82 7.54
C GLU A 170 -6.94 1.58 7.61
N PHE A 171 -6.24 1.72 6.49
CA PHE A 171 -4.78 1.55 6.44
C PHE A 171 -4.05 2.48 7.44
N GLY A 172 -4.47 3.75 7.53
CA GLY A 172 -3.95 4.69 8.52
C GLY A 172 -4.39 4.44 9.97
N ASN A 173 -5.11 3.34 10.23
CA ASN A 173 -5.49 2.87 11.56
C ASN A 173 -5.29 1.34 11.65
N ILE A 174 -4.30 0.82 10.92
CA ILE A 174 -3.95 -0.60 10.89
C ILE A 174 -3.25 -1.02 12.20
N PHE A 175 -2.44 -0.11 12.76
CA PHE A 175 -1.85 -0.22 14.09
C PHE A 175 -2.86 0.17 15.17
N SER A 176 -2.91 -0.59 16.26
CA SER A 176 -3.87 -0.37 17.35
C SER A 176 -3.43 -1.07 18.64
N VAL A 177 -4.07 -0.70 19.76
CA VAL A 177 -4.04 -1.44 21.03
C VAL A 177 -5.40 -2.09 21.27
N ASN A 178 -5.45 -3.16 22.07
CA ASN A 178 -6.67 -3.85 22.49
C ASN A 178 -7.55 -4.45 21.36
N LYS A 179 -7.10 -4.43 20.10
CA LYS A 179 -7.70 -5.17 18.97
C LYS A 179 -6.87 -6.43 18.71
N GLY A 180 -6.96 -7.38 19.63
CA GLY A 180 -6.12 -8.60 19.66
C GLY A 180 -4.71 -8.36 20.18
N CYS A 181 -4.24 -7.10 20.20
CA CYS A 181 -2.98 -6.69 20.81
C CYS A 181 -3.12 -6.40 22.32
N PRO A 182 -2.13 -6.80 23.15
CA PRO A 182 -2.13 -6.49 24.58
C PRO A 182 -2.24 -4.99 24.87
N TYR A 183 -2.83 -4.62 26.01
CA TYR A 183 -3.10 -3.22 26.38
C TYR A 183 -1.90 -2.26 26.25
N LEU A 184 -0.71 -2.72 26.66
CA LEU A 184 0.53 -1.93 26.60
C LEU A 184 1.30 -2.08 25.28
N GLN A 185 0.89 -2.93 24.34
CA GLN A 185 1.63 -3.23 23.11
C GLN A 185 0.81 -2.83 21.89
N ALA A 186 1.28 -1.84 21.14
CA ALA A 186 0.65 -1.42 19.90
C ALA A 186 1.07 -2.34 18.74
N GLY A 187 0.15 -2.55 17.80
CA GLY A 187 0.38 -3.50 16.73
C GLY A 187 -0.77 -3.69 15.76
N ILE A 188 -0.53 -4.54 14.76
CA ILE A 188 -1.58 -5.05 13.87
C ILE A 188 -2.07 -6.36 14.48
N GLY A 189 -3.29 -6.38 15.04
CA GLY A 189 -3.89 -7.59 15.62
C GLY A 189 -5.28 -7.87 15.09
N ASN A 190 -6.01 -8.79 15.73
CA ASN A 190 -7.31 -9.27 15.26
C ASN A 190 -7.23 -9.79 13.81
N PHE A 191 -6.50 -10.89 13.64
CA PHE A 191 -6.47 -11.67 12.40
C PHE A 191 -7.47 -12.82 12.47
N GLU A 192 -7.97 -13.22 11.30
CA GLU A 192 -8.65 -14.50 11.10
C GLU A 192 -7.62 -15.63 10.92
N PHE A 193 -6.58 -15.38 10.11
CA PHE A 193 -5.49 -16.31 9.86
C PHE A 193 -4.24 -15.65 9.27
N VAL A 194 -3.14 -16.41 9.23
CA VAL A 194 -1.91 -16.13 8.46
C VAL A 194 -1.65 -17.29 7.49
N LYS A 195 -1.30 -16.95 6.25
CA LYS A 195 -0.86 -17.89 5.21
C LYS A 195 0.54 -17.49 4.72
N ASP A 196 1.41 -18.48 4.51
CA ASP A 196 2.66 -18.29 3.77
C ASP A 196 2.40 -18.57 2.28
N LEU A 197 2.72 -17.60 1.44
CA LEU A 197 2.49 -17.66 0.01
C LEU A 197 3.60 -18.42 -0.73
N LEU A 198 4.79 -18.60 -0.12
CA LEU A 198 5.87 -19.41 -0.70
C LEU A 198 5.54 -20.91 -0.65
N THR A 199 5.06 -21.41 0.49
CA THR A 199 4.61 -22.80 0.65
C THR A 199 3.12 -23.00 0.37
N GLN A 200 2.38 -21.92 0.11
CA GLN A 200 0.90 -21.89 0.04
C GLN A 200 0.20 -22.44 1.29
N SER A 201 0.90 -22.54 2.42
CA SER A 201 0.44 -23.21 3.63
C SER A 201 -0.18 -22.24 4.66
N MET A 202 -1.14 -22.75 5.42
CA MET A 202 -1.73 -22.03 6.54
C MET A 202 -0.79 -22.09 7.74
N LEU A 203 -0.08 -20.99 8.03
CA LEU A 203 0.85 -20.92 9.16
C LEU A 203 0.11 -21.04 10.50
N THR A 204 -1.00 -20.30 10.66
CA THR A 204 -1.78 -20.30 11.92
C THR A 204 -3.13 -19.60 11.78
N ASN A 205 -4.14 -20.10 12.50
CA ASN A 205 -5.44 -19.45 12.77
C ASN A 205 -5.52 -18.86 14.20
N ASN A 206 -4.53 -19.12 15.04
CA ASN A 206 -4.51 -18.68 16.43
C ASN A 206 -3.88 -17.30 16.62
N PHE A 207 -3.29 -16.70 15.57
CA PHE A 207 -2.55 -15.46 15.68
C PHE A 207 -3.40 -14.25 16.12
N LYS A 208 -3.06 -13.62 17.25
CA LYS A 208 -3.81 -12.47 17.80
C LYS A 208 -3.20 -11.09 17.54
N CYS A 209 -1.87 -10.93 17.63
CA CYS A 209 -1.25 -9.62 17.44
C CYS A 209 0.23 -9.60 17.08
N SER A 210 0.52 -8.85 16.03
CA SER A 210 1.83 -8.32 15.66
C SER A 210 2.32 -7.28 16.65
N LYS A 211 3.18 -7.65 17.59
CA LYS A 211 3.72 -6.67 18.56
C LYS A 211 4.81 -5.85 17.90
N PHE A 212 4.56 -4.56 17.70
CA PHE A 212 5.55 -3.60 17.18
C PHE A 212 6.25 -2.81 18.29
N GLY A 213 5.65 -2.73 19.48
CA GLY A 213 6.27 -2.20 20.70
C GLY A 213 5.29 -1.43 21.58
N PRO A 214 5.77 -0.81 22.68
CA PRO A 214 4.91 -0.19 23.67
C PRO A 214 3.98 0.89 23.10
N HIS A 215 2.78 1.00 23.67
CA HIS A 215 1.79 2.01 23.28
C HIS A 215 2.28 3.43 23.59
N THR A 216 2.23 4.30 22.58
CA THR A 216 2.69 5.69 22.64
C THR A 216 1.55 6.67 22.36
N HIS A 217 1.72 7.91 22.82
CA HIS A 217 0.87 9.05 22.47
C HIS A 217 0.80 9.25 20.94
N HIS A 218 -0.29 9.83 20.41
CA HIS A 218 -0.55 9.94 18.97
C HIS A 218 0.50 10.70 18.14
N LEU A 219 1.39 11.46 18.79
CA LEU A 219 2.52 12.17 18.16
C LEU A 219 3.85 11.40 18.21
N LEU A 220 3.88 10.20 18.80
CA LEU A 220 5.08 9.38 19.00
C LEU A 220 4.85 7.94 18.54
N GLY A 221 5.91 7.23 18.14
CA GLY A 221 5.89 5.80 17.84
C GLY A 221 4.74 5.36 16.94
N TRP A 222 3.98 4.34 17.36
CA TRP A 222 2.88 3.74 16.62
C TRP A 222 1.68 4.66 16.40
N GLY A 223 1.45 5.58 17.33
CA GLY A 223 0.50 6.68 17.15
C GLY A 223 0.89 7.57 15.97
N LYS A 224 2.18 7.94 15.86
CA LYS A 224 2.69 8.72 14.73
C LYS A 224 2.76 7.92 13.42
N MET A 225 3.00 6.61 13.46
CA MET A 225 2.90 5.75 12.26
C MET A 225 1.51 5.85 11.62
N ASN A 226 0.43 5.66 12.40
CA ASN A 226 -0.95 5.87 11.93
C ASN A 226 -1.21 7.29 11.38
N TYR A 227 -0.61 8.33 11.97
CA TYR A 227 -0.65 9.68 11.43
C TYR A 227 0.08 9.78 10.08
N CYS A 228 1.28 9.23 9.96
CA CYS A 228 2.10 9.26 8.74
C CYS A 228 1.51 8.44 7.58
N LEU A 229 0.73 7.41 7.86
CA LEU A 229 -0.04 6.68 6.83
C LEU A 229 -1.23 7.47 6.27
N ARG A 230 -1.59 8.65 6.83
CA ARG A 230 -2.50 9.67 6.22
C ARG A 230 -1.79 10.99 5.86
N ASN A 231 -0.68 11.23 6.55
CA ASN A 231 0.15 12.43 6.67
C ASN A 231 1.49 12.37 5.92
N PRO A 232 1.90 13.23 4.95
CA PRO A 232 3.29 13.20 4.51
C PRO A 232 4.28 13.49 5.66
N CYS A 233 5.12 12.52 6.01
CA CYS A 233 6.16 12.61 7.04
C CYS A 233 7.55 12.48 6.39
N LYS A 234 8.26 13.60 6.26
CA LYS A 234 9.55 13.65 5.54
C LYS A 234 10.65 12.81 6.18
N ASN A 235 10.68 12.75 7.52
CA ASN A 235 11.76 12.12 8.29
C ASN A 235 11.28 10.85 9.02
N GLY A 236 10.28 10.16 8.46
CA GLY A 236 9.62 9.01 9.08
C GLY A 236 8.80 9.35 10.32
N TYR A 237 8.53 8.34 11.15
CA TYR A 237 7.66 8.46 12.34
C TYR A 237 8.40 8.47 13.69
N ALA A 238 9.71 8.19 13.74
CA ALA A 238 10.52 8.43 14.93
C ALA A 238 10.87 9.91 15.18
N THR A 239 10.85 10.75 14.15
CA THR A 239 11.43 12.11 14.17
C THR A 239 10.37 13.17 14.41
N LEU A 240 10.41 13.90 15.53
CA LEU A 240 9.53 15.05 15.80
C LEU A 240 10.02 16.30 15.05
N ASP A 241 9.56 16.46 13.81
CA ASP A 241 9.97 17.50 12.86
C ASP A 241 9.93 18.95 13.38
N VAL A 242 9.07 19.24 14.36
CA VAL A 242 8.94 20.59 14.98
C VAL A 242 10.14 20.94 15.86
N ILE A 243 10.84 19.94 16.41
CA ILE A 243 11.95 20.11 17.36
C ILE A 243 13.20 19.28 16.99
N ASN A 244 13.20 18.64 15.81
CA ASN A 244 14.23 17.70 15.34
C ASN A 244 14.63 16.59 16.34
N LEU A 245 13.70 16.17 17.21
CA LEU A 245 13.96 15.12 18.21
C LEU A 245 13.66 13.73 17.65
N GLN A 246 14.67 12.87 17.54
CA GLN A 246 14.54 11.48 17.12
C GLN A 246 14.36 10.58 18.36
N TYR A 247 13.22 9.86 18.44
CA TYR A 247 12.80 9.12 19.64
C TYR A 247 13.33 7.68 19.74
N ASP A 248 14.05 7.20 18.72
CA ASP A 248 14.68 5.87 18.68
C ASP A 248 15.92 5.73 19.59
N ASN A 249 16.59 6.85 19.92
CA ASN A 249 17.74 6.89 20.84
C ASN A 249 17.48 6.38 22.27
N PHE A 250 16.24 6.05 22.65
CA PHE A 250 15.86 5.68 24.02
C PHE A 250 16.06 4.19 24.37
N ASN A 251 16.74 3.39 23.54
CA ASN A 251 16.90 1.92 23.69
C ASN A 251 15.59 1.13 23.79
N LEU A 252 14.44 1.76 23.56
CA LEU A 252 13.14 1.11 23.45
C LEU A 252 13.12 0.35 22.13
N GLN A 253 13.24 -0.98 22.22
CA GLN A 253 13.27 -1.84 21.04
C GLN A 253 11.88 -1.86 20.39
N TYR A 254 11.86 -1.56 19.09
CA TYR A 254 10.68 -1.43 18.26
C TYR A 254 10.82 -2.36 17.04
N ASP A 255 9.67 -2.76 16.48
CA ASP A 255 9.46 -3.68 15.35
C ASP A 255 9.55 -5.20 15.71
N SER A 256 8.68 -6.07 15.14
CA SER A 256 8.55 -7.59 15.26
C SER A 256 7.78 -8.46 14.18
N TYR A 257 8.29 -8.87 12.96
CA TYR A 257 7.72 -9.72 11.84
C TYR A 257 8.33 -11.12 11.98
N SER A 258 7.91 -11.84 13.04
CA SER A 258 8.32 -13.22 13.34
C SER A 258 7.08 -14.12 13.38
N ALA A 259 6.82 -14.91 12.33
CA ALA A 259 5.68 -15.84 12.33
C ALA A 259 5.83 -17.04 13.30
N VAL A 260 6.84 -17.05 14.17
CA VAL A 260 7.20 -18.17 15.06
C VAL A 260 7.48 -17.79 16.52
N SER A 261 7.47 -16.51 16.91
CA SER A 261 7.82 -16.11 18.29
C SER A 261 7.15 -14.81 18.79
N SER A 262 6.74 -14.85 20.06
CA SER A 262 6.09 -13.72 20.76
C SER A 262 7.06 -12.62 21.22
N PHE A 263 8.37 -12.89 21.26
CA PHE A 263 9.46 -11.95 21.57
C PHE A 263 10.02 -11.31 20.30
N SER A 264 9.26 -10.35 19.77
CA SER A 264 9.65 -9.67 18.55
C SER A 264 10.96 -8.86 18.73
N GLY A 265 11.92 -8.88 17.79
CA GLY A 265 13.07 -7.94 17.72
C GLY A 265 14.41 -8.63 17.49
N MET A 266 14.51 -9.91 17.84
CA MET A 266 15.72 -10.74 17.78
C MET A 266 16.98 -10.09 18.42
N ASN A 267 16.78 -9.25 19.44
CA ASN A 267 17.80 -8.62 20.29
C ASN A 267 18.84 -7.70 19.60
N HIS A 268 18.88 -7.62 18.26
CA HIS A 268 20.05 -7.13 17.52
C HIS A 268 19.64 -6.40 16.21
N ASN A 269 19.52 -5.06 16.24
CA ASN A 269 19.26 -4.18 15.09
C ASN A 269 18.08 -4.61 14.18
N SER A 270 16.85 -4.52 14.72
CA SER A 270 15.60 -4.98 14.11
C SER A 270 15.33 -4.49 12.67
N THR A 271 14.85 -5.39 11.82
CA THR A 271 14.05 -5.08 10.62
C THR A 271 12.66 -4.56 11.04
N ALA A 272 11.89 -3.95 10.15
CA ALA A 272 10.44 -3.75 10.30
C ALA A 272 9.69 -5.06 10.13
N PHE A 273 8.57 -5.19 10.87
CA PHE A 273 8.32 -6.43 11.61
C PHE A 273 6.87 -6.39 12.41
N VAL A 274 5.63 -7.08 12.49
CA VAL A 274 4.56 -8.23 12.11
C VAL A 274 4.56 -9.72 12.59
N GLY A 275 4.44 -10.05 13.90
CA GLY A 275 4.88 -11.35 14.44
C GLY A 275 3.95 -12.09 15.42
N CYS A 276 3.97 -13.42 15.36
CA CYS A 276 3.05 -14.38 15.97
C CYS A 276 3.01 -14.40 17.50
N ASP A 277 1.82 -14.17 18.03
CA ASP A 277 1.48 -14.34 19.44
C ASP A 277 1.07 -15.80 19.73
N HIS A 278 1.94 -16.55 20.43
CA HIS A 278 1.76 -17.98 20.72
C HIS A 278 0.95 -18.28 21.99
N GLY A 279 0.24 -17.28 22.54
CA GLY A 279 -0.54 -17.42 23.78
C GLY A 279 0.33 -17.62 25.04
N LYS A 280 1.62 -17.31 24.95
CA LYS A 280 2.64 -17.32 26.01
C LYS A 280 3.65 -16.19 25.78
#